data_AF-A0A7W5E0Y8-F1
#
_entry.id   AF-A0A7W5E0Y8-F1
#
_cell.length_a   1.000
_cell.length_b   1.000
_cell.length_c   1.000
_cell.angle_alpha   90.00
_cell.angle_beta   90.00
_cell.angle_gamma   90.00
#
_symmetry.space_group_name_H-M   'P 1'
#
loop_
_entity.id
_entity.type
_entity.pdbx_description
1 polymer ?
#
loop_
_entity_poly.entity_id
_entity_poly.type
_entity_poly.pdbx_seq_one_letter_code
_entity_poly.pdbx_strand_id
1 'polypeptide(L)'
;MRDHFVPLTFVALIAIGQLGCQPPVASTQQSANGRTSQLKPHQAPLLNEAVFFEQLDDASLGEAADPAPLDPRTETNSEPCTRKTHEDLDATLWMQTSAEYYATCRQTYCLATTQLQNAIDDPTWSADLVQQSALAESTDTPLLPTAVILDIDETVLDNSPYQARLIQTDEAFTPESWQQWVEEAAAKPIPGVKEFLASAEEAGVEVFFVTNRENAVENATRRNLEKLDLIQVDAADRILSKRERDEWTSDKATRRAHIAKRYRILLLIGDDLNDFVSIGNEPTAQTRREIAVEHAEMWGVKWMQLPNANYGGWERSIYDWNDSADDEVKLRKKYEALNNASAE
;
A
#
# COMPACT_ATOMS: atom_id res chain seq x y z
N MET A 1 1.97 31.62 60.33
CA MET A 1 1.39 31.94 59.01
C MET A 1 2.37 31.44 57.96
N ARG A 2 1.91 30.50 57.12
CA ARG A 2 2.53 30.04 55.86
C ARG A 2 4.02 29.64 55.91
N ASP A 3 4.26 28.37 56.21
CA ASP A 3 5.50 27.65 55.86
C ASP A 3 5.19 26.74 54.67
N HIS A 4 5.64 27.14 53.48
CA HIS A 4 6.83 26.65 52.78
C HIS A 4 6.55 25.41 51.91
N PHE A 5 6.29 25.74 50.64
CA PHE A 5 6.28 24.86 49.48
C PHE A 5 7.65 24.19 49.31
N VAL A 6 7.65 22.88 49.11
CA VAL A 6 8.81 22.12 48.59
C VAL A 6 8.35 21.46 47.28
N PRO A 7 9.01 21.69 46.14
CA PRO A 7 8.69 20.99 44.91
C PRO A 7 9.38 19.62 44.88
N LEU A 8 8.62 18.56 44.57
CA LEU A 8 9.15 17.24 44.24
C LEU A 8 9.72 17.27 42.82
N THR A 9 11.05 17.17 42.71
CA THR A 9 11.75 16.88 41.46
C THR A 9 11.78 15.35 41.30
N PHE A 10 11.07 14.83 40.29
CA PHE A 10 11.20 13.43 39.85
C PHE A 10 12.54 13.26 39.12
N VAL A 11 13.47 12.51 39.71
CA VAL A 11 14.69 12.04 39.05
C VAL A 11 14.39 10.65 38.50
N ALA A 12 14.32 10.52 37.17
CA ALA A 12 14.27 9.24 36.49
C ALA A 12 15.67 8.58 36.58
N LEU A 13 15.80 7.48 37.33
CA LEU A 13 16.96 6.60 37.24
C LEU A 13 16.83 5.73 35.98
N ILE A 14 17.66 6.03 34.98
CA ILE A 14 17.91 5.14 33.84
C ILE A 14 18.86 4.04 34.34
N ALA A 15 18.32 2.84 34.54
CA ALA A 15 19.12 1.64 34.76
C ALA A 15 19.58 1.09 33.40
N ILE A 16 20.87 1.28 33.09
CA ILE A 16 21.55 0.67 31.95
C ILE A 16 21.83 -0.79 32.32
N GLY A 17 20.94 -1.69 31.90
CA GLY A 17 21.15 -3.15 31.97
C GLY A 17 21.96 -3.63 30.77
N GLN A 18 23.23 -3.99 31.00
CA GLN A 18 24.05 -4.71 30.02
C GLN A 18 23.48 -6.14 29.82
N LEU A 19 22.87 -6.39 28.67
CA LEU A 19 22.51 -7.74 28.23
C LEU A 19 23.71 -8.37 27.51
N GLY A 20 24.43 -9.23 28.21
CA GLY A 20 25.43 -10.10 27.64
C GLY A 20 24.79 -11.25 26.87
N CYS A 21 25.16 -11.41 25.61
CA CYS A 21 24.85 -12.58 24.81
C CYS A 21 25.65 -13.80 25.30
N GLN A 22 24.96 -14.87 25.72
CA GLN A 22 25.50 -16.22 25.71
C GLN A 22 24.47 -17.20 25.14
N PRO A 23 24.88 -18.15 24.28
CA PRO A 23 23.98 -19.13 23.67
C PRO A 23 23.66 -20.27 24.66
N PRO A 24 22.49 -20.91 24.53
CA PRO A 24 22.12 -22.00 25.43
C PRO A 24 22.92 -23.28 25.14
N VAL A 25 23.48 -23.85 26.21
CA VAL A 25 24.11 -25.17 26.25
C VAL A 25 23.02 -26.24 26.27
N ALA A 26 23.04 -27.15 25.31
CA ALA A 26 22.16 -28.31 25.26
C ALA A 26 22.52 -29.34 26.35
N SER A 27 21.55 -29.74 27.17
CA SER A 27 21.68 -30.85 28.11
C SER A 27 21.13 -32.13 27.48
N THR A 28 22.02 -33.09 27.23
CA THR A 28 21.70 -34.47 26.86
C THR A 28 21.23 -35.26 28.08
N GLN A 29 20.01 -35.80 28.03
CA GLN A 29 19.65 -37.03 28.72
C GLN A 29 19.41 -38.14 27.68
N GLN A 30 20.03 -39.29 27.92
CA GLN A 30 20.04 -40.46 27.07
C GLN A 30 19.23 -41.58 27.74
N SER A 31 18.49 -42.36 26.93
CA SER A 31 17.89 -43.70 27.18
C SER A 31 16.40 -43.69 26.77
N ALA A 32 15.84 -44.62 25.99
CA ALA A 32 16.31 -45.77 25.23
C ALA A 32 15.18 -46.15 24.23
N ASN A 33 15.52 -47.02 23.26
CA ASN A 33 14.63 -47.76 22.33
C ASN A 33 14.27 -47.10 20.98
N GLY A 34 15.14 -47.33 20.00
CA GLY A 34 14.85 -48.28 18.91
C GLY A 34 13.82 -47.93 17.84
N ARG A 35 14.25 -47.26 16.77
CA ARG A 35 14.16 -47.71 15.35
C ARG A 35 14.66 -46.58 14.44
N THR A 36 15.75 -46.84 13.75
CA THR A 36 16.35 -45.97 12.74
C THR A 36 15.60 -46.09 11.42
N SER A 37 14.82 -45.08 11.04
CA SER A 37 14.50 -44.80 9.63
C SER A 37 15.24 -43.53 9.23
N GLN A 38 16.29 -43.66 8.42
CA GLN A 38 16.97 -42.52 7.83
C GLN A 38 16.05 -41.86 6.80
N LEU A 39 15.49 -40.70 7.13
CA LEU A 39 14.92 -39.78 6.16
C LEU A 39 16.03 -38.80 5.77
N LYS A 40 16.48 -38.90 4.50
CA LYS A 40 17.37 -37.93 3.88
C LYS A 40 16.64 -36.57 3.77
N PRO A 41 17.31 -35.43 4.00
CA PRO A 41 16.71 -34.14 3.73
C PRO A 41 16.48 -33.99 2.22
N HIS A 42 15.24 -33.66 1.86
CA HIS A 42 14.84 -33.32 0.50
C HIS A 42 15.58 -32.03 0.09
N GLN A 43 16.51 -32.16 -0.85
CA GLN A 43 17.07 -31.03 -1.57
C GLN A 43 15.97 -30.43 -2.44
N ALA A 44 15.64 -29.16 -2.21
CA ALA A 44 14.87 -28.36 -3.15
C ALA A 44 15.72 -28.11 -4.40
N PRO A 45 15.21 -28.31 -5.63
CA PRO A 45 15.95 -27.98 -6.83
C PRO A 45 15.99 -26.46 -7.01
N LEU A 46 17.21 -25.90 -7.00
CA LEU A 46 17.49 -24.57 -7.51
C LEU A 46 17.20 -24.56 -9.02
N LEU A 47 16.15 -23.85 -9.42
CA LEU A 47 15.91 -23.57 -10.83
C LEU A 47 16.92 -22.51 -11.29
N ASN A 48 17.69 -22.92 -12.29
CA ASN A 48 18.71 -22.15 -12.96
C ASN A 48 18.04 -21.34 -14.08
N GLU A 49 17.67 -20.08 -13.81
CA GLU A 49 17.22 -19.16 -14.86
C GLU A 49 18.35 -18.19 -15.20
N ALA A 50 19.27 -18.68 -16.01
CA ALA A 50 20.22 -17.88 -16.76
C ALA A 50 19.99 -18.15 -18.25
N VAL A 51 18.97 -17.54 -18.83
CA VAL A 51 18.79 -17.48 -20.29
C VAL A 51 18.07 -16.17 -20.65
N PHE A 52 18.81 -15.08 -20.83
CA PHE A 52 18.44 -14.01 -21.76
C PHE A 52 19.61 -13.05 -21.94
N PHE A 53 20.55 -13.38 -22.83
CA PHE A 53 21.41 -12.43 -23.55
C PHE A 53 22.27 -13.21 -24.55
N GLU A 54 21.74 -13.43 -25.75
CA GLU A 54 22.56 -13.63 -26.96
C GLU A 54 21.65 -13.62 -28.19
N GLN A 55 21.60 -12.47 -28.89
CA GLN A 55 21.44 -12.38 -30.35
C GLN A 55 21.48 -10.91 -30.75
N LEU A 56 22.68 -10.42 -31.06
CA LEU A 56 22.85 -9.35 -32.04
C LEU A 56 23.90 -9.83 -33.02
N ASP A 57 23.40 -10.25 -34.19
CA ASP A 57 24.19 -10.68 -35.32
C ASP A 57 25.00 -9.51 -35.92
N ASP A 58 26.18 -9.91 -36.38
CA ASP A 58 27.19 -9.19 -37.11
C ASP A 58 26.63 -8.40 -38.31
N ALA A 59 26.75 -7.07 -38.24
CA ALA A 59 26.51 -6.18 -39.36
C ALA A 59 27.71 -5.24 -39.56
N SER A 60 28.63 -5.66 -40.44
CA SER A 60 29.27 -4.83 -41.47
C SER A 60 29.63 -3.39 -41.05
N LEU A 61 30.83 -3.23 -40.47
CA LEU A 61 31.49 -1.92 -40.38
C LEU A 61 31.93 -1.45 -41.77
N GLY A 62 31.10 -0.62 -42.40
CA GLY A 62 31.53 0.24 -43.51
C GLY A 62 32.34 1.42 -42.98
N GLU A 63 33.46 1.74 -43.65
CA GLU A 63 34.30 2.90 -43.34
C GLU A 63 33.48 4.19 -43.28
N ALA A 64 33.42 4.81 -42.10
CA ALA A 64 32.93 6.17 -41.94
C ALA A 64 34.02 7.13 -42.45
N ALA A 65 33.70 7.95 -43.44
CA ALA A 65 34.55 9.04 -43.88
C ALA A 65 34.73 10.06 -42.74
N ASP A 66 35.97 10.54 -42.56
CA ASP A 66 36.31 11.57 -41.57
C ASP A 66 35.41 12.81 -41.71
N PRO A 67 34.82 13.33 -40.61
CA PRO A 67 34.09 14.57 -40.67
C PRO A 67 35.04 15.75 -40.94
N ALA A 68 34.62 16.64 -41.83
CA ALA A 68 35.36 17.87 -42.15
C ALA A 68 35.63 18.70 -40.87
N PRO A 69 36.78 19.41 -40.79
CA PRO A 69 37.12 20.19 -39.61
C PRO A 69 36.08 21.30 -39.37
N LEU A 70 35.48 21.29 -38.17
CA LEU A 70 34.53 22.30 -37.72
C LEU A 70 35.22 23.66 -37.61
N ASP A 71 34.63 24.69 -38.23
CA ASP A 71 35.09 26.09 -38.13
C ASP A 71 34.95 26.57 -36.68
N PRO A 72 36.03 27.02 -36.00
CA PRO A 72 35.99 27.44 -34.60
C PRO A 72 35.25 28.77 -34.35
N ARG A 73 34.46 29.28 -35.31
CA ARG A 73 33.73 30.55 -35.20
C ARG A 73 32.22 30.47 -35.27
N THR A 74 31.64 29.27 -35.24
CA THR A 74 30.20 29.10 -35.00
C THR A 74 29.95 29.04 -33.50
N GLU A 75 29.80 30.19 -32.86
CA GLU A 75 29.10 30.28 -31.57
C GLU A 75 27.64 29.90 -31.82
N THR A 76 27.35 28.60 -31.71
CA THR A 76 25.97 28.14 -31.60
C THR A 76 25.46 28.65 -30.27
N ASN A 77 24.65 29.71 -30.34
CA ASN A 77 23.81 30.15 -29.23
C ASN A 77 22.80 29.01 -28.97
N SER A 78 23.23 27.97 -28.28
CA SER A 78 22.37 26.86 -27.88
C SER A 78 21.40 27.43 -26.87
N GLU A 79 20.12 27.54 -27.24
CA GLU A 79 19.08 27.79 -26.25
C GLU A 79 19.26 26.78 -25.12
N PRO A 80 19.18 27.21 -23.84
CA PRO A 80 19.33 26.30 -22.73
C PRO A 80 18.27 25.20 -22.87
N CYS A 81 18.73 23.96 -23.07
CA CYS A 81 17.86 22.80 -23.07
C CYS A 81 17.24 22.68 -21.68
N THR A 82 16.04 23.21 -21.52
CA THR A 82 15.28 23.09 -20.28
C THR A 82 14.80 21.65 -20.19
N ARG A 83 15.27 20.92 -19.16
CA ARG A 83 14.80 19.57 -18.88
C ARG A 83 13.29 19.65 -18.60
N LYS A 84 12.47 19.03 -19.45
CA LYS A 84 11.07 18.78 -19.12
C LYS A 84 11.02 17.74 -18.01
N THR A 85 10.42 18.09 -16.87
CA THR A 85 10.28 17.21 -15.71
C THR A 85 8.82 17.13 -15.30
N HIS A 86 8.35 15.93 -14.99
CA HIS A 86 7.05 15.69 -14.39
C HIS A 86 7.27 15.28 -12.92
N GLU A 87 6.47 15.81 -11.99
CA GLU A 87 6.65 15.55 -10.55
C GLU A 87 6.54 14.05 -10.20
N ASP A 88 5.62 13.34 -10.84
CA ASP A 88 5.37 11.91 -10.62
C ASP A 88 6.32 10.94 -11.32
N LEU A 89 7.32 11.43 -12.07
CA LEU A 89 8.18 10.55 -12.88
C LEU A 89 8.91 9.51 -12.03
N ASP A 90 9.61 9.95 -10.98
CA ASP A 90 10.40 9.04 -10.15
C ASP A 90 9.51 8.15 -9.27
N ALA A 91 8.36 8.66 -8.80
CA ALA A 91 7.38 7.87 -8.05
C ALA A 91 6.80 6.73 -8.90
N THR A 92 6.41 7.05 -10.14
CA THR A 92 5.88 6.06 -11.10
C THR A 92 6.94 5.03 -11.46
N LEU A 93 8.18 5.46 -11.70
CA LEU A 93 9.28 4.54 -11.98
C LEU A 93 9.59 3.63 -10.79
N TRP A 94 9.56 4.16 -9.56
CA TRP A 94 9.73 3.36 -8.37
C TRP A 94 8.64 2.29 -8.25
N MET A 95 7.37 2.63 -8.43
CA MET A 95 6.27 1.66 -8.36
C MET A 95 6.32 0.63 -9.51
N GLN A 96 6.67 1.06 -10.73
CA GLN A 96 6.67 0.16 -11.89
C GLN A 96 7.89 -0.75 -12.01
N THR A 97 9.04 -0.31 -11.51
CA THR A 97 10.33 -0.93 -11.89
C THR A 97 11.19 -1.34 -10.70
N SER A 98 10.94 -0.80 -9.50
CA SER A 98 11.81 -1.08 -8.36
C SER A 98 11.56 -2.47 -7.78
N ALA A 99 12.65 -3.14 -7.37
CA ALA A 99 12.54 -4.37 -6.59
C ALA A 99 11.96 -4.08 -5.20
N GLU A 100 12.19 -2.87 -4.68
CA GLU A 100 11.72 -2.39 -3.38
C GLU A 100 10.19 -2.34 -3.33
N TYR A 101 9.52 -1.74 -4.32
CA TYR A 101 8.06 -1.73 -4.37
C TYR A 101 7.48 -3.15 -4.41
N TYR A 102 8.02 -4.01 -5.28
CA TYR A 102 7.61 -5.41 -5.36
C TYR A 102 7.77 -6.12 -4.02
N ALA A 103 8.95 -6.00 -3.39
CA ALA A 103 9.26 -6.64 -2.11
C ALA A 103 8.36 -6.11 -0.98
N THR A 104 8.08 -4.81 -0.93
CA THR A 104 7.20 -4.21 0.08
C THR A 104 5.75 -4.70 -0.09
N CYS A 105 5.20 -4.73 -1.30
CA CYS A 105 3.85 -5.26 -1.54
C CYS A 105 3.74 -6.74 -1.14
N ARG A 106 4.71 -7.55 -1.58
CA ARG A 106 4.84 -8.96 -1.20
C ARG A 106 4.92 -9.15 0.31
N GLN A 107 5.74 -8.34 1.00
CA GLN A 107 5.90 -8.39 2.43
C GLN A 107 4.58 -8.09 3.15
N THR A 108 3.87 -7.03 2.72
CA THR A 108 2.60 -6.66 3.33
C THR A 108 1.56 -7.77 3.17
N TYR A 109 1.43 -8.37 1.99
CA TYR A 109 0.47 -9.47 1.80
C TYR A 109 0.86 -10.76 2.53
N CYS A 110 2.15 -11.09 2.64
CA CYS A 110 2.60 -12.20 3.50
C CYS A 110 2.24 -11.97 4.98
N LEU A 111 2.43 -10.73 5.46
CA LEU A 111 2.06 -10.34 6.81
C LEU A 111 0.54 -10.39 7.00
N ALA A 112 -0.22 -9.91 6.02
CA ALA A 112 -1.69 -9.99 6.01
C ALA A 112 -2.16 -11.44 6.12
N THR A 113 -1.60 -12.38 5.36
CA THR A 113 -1.93 -13.81 5.47
C THR A 113 -1.62 -14.36 6.87
N THR A 114 -0.48 -13.98 7.45
CA THR A 114 -0.12 -14.41 8.81
C THR A 114 -1.11 -13.88 9.85
N GLN A 115 -1.47 -12.60 9.75
CA GLN A 115 -2.39 -11.95 10.68
C GLN A 115 -3.83 -12.42 10.49
N LEU A 116 -4.22 -12.80 9.28
CA LEU A 116 -5.52 -13.41 9.00
C LEU A 116 -5.73 -14.67 9.85
N GLN A 117 -4.74 -15.56 9.92
CA GLN A 117 -4.82 -16.76 10.74
C GLN A 117 -4.98 -16.43 12.23
N ASN A 118 -4.16 -15.51 12.74
CA ASN A 118 -4.24 -15.05 14.12
C ASN A 118 -5.64 -14.45 14.44
N ALA A 119 -6.19 -13.69 13.50
CA ALA A 119 -7.49 -13.02 13.63
C ALA A 119 -8.68 -13.99 13.64
N ILE A 120 -8.60 -15.09 12.89
CA ILE A 120 -9.64 -16.13 12.86
C ILE A 120 -9.74 -16.79 14.24
N ASP A 121 -8.60 -17.12 14.85
CA ASP A 121 -8.51 -17.88 16.10
C ASP A 121 -8.86 -17.07 17.35
N ASP A 122 -8.83 -15.73 17.25
CA ASP A 122 -9.20 -14.82 18.34
C ASP A 122 -10.62 -14.25 18.12
N PRO A 123 -11.65 -14.67 18.88
CA PRO A 123 -13.02 -14.18 18.72
C PRO A 123 -13.20 -12.71 19.14
N THR A 124 -12.23 -12.13 19.85
CA THR A 124 -12.23 -10.70 20.25
C THR A 124 -11.56 -9.80 19.22
N TRP A 125 -11.02 -10.39 18.15
CA TRP A 125 -10.36 -9.67 17.08
C TRP A 125 -11.34 -8.90 16.20
N SER A 126 -11.04 -7.61 15.97
CA SER A 126 -11.58 -6.81 14.88
C SER A 126 -10.60 -5.72 14.45
N ALA A 127 -10.54 -5.45 13.14
CA ALA A 127 -9.86 -4.32 12.53
C ALA A 127 -10.75 -3.07 12.40
N ASP A 128 -12.07 -3.19 12.62
CA ASP A 128 -12.98 -2.05 12.73
C ASP A 128 -13.01 -1.54 14.18
N LEU A 129 -12.74 -0.24 14.36
CA LEU A 129 -12.61 0.38 15.68
C LEU A 129 -13.89 0.31 16.50
N VAL A 130 -15.08 0.44 15.88
CA VAL A 130 -16.36 0.38 16.58
C VAL A 130 -16.63 -1.03 17.07
N GLN A 131 -16.40 -2.04 16.22
CA GLN A 131 -16.47 -3.44 16.62
C GLN A 131 -15.46 -3.77 17.73
N GLN A 132 -14.23 -3.25 17.65
CA GLN A 132 -13.21 -3.48 18.67
C GLN A 132 -13.66 -2.96 20.04
N SER A 133 -14.19 -1.74 20.12
CA SER A 133 -14.72 -1.19 21.36
C SER A 133 -15.89 -2.03 21.89
N ALA A 134 -16.82 -2.44 21.02
CA ALA A 134 -17.96 -3.27 21.43
C ALA A 134 -17.53 -4.66 21.96
N LEU A 135 -16.54 -5.30 21.34
CA LEU A 135 -16.00 -6.59 21.76
C LEU A 135 -15.22 -6.51 23.09
N ALA A 136 -14.62 -5.36 23.40
CA ALA A 136 -13.95 -5.14 24.67
C ALA A 136 -14.94 -4.98 25.85
N GLU A 137 -16.15 -4.51 25.59
CA GLU A 137 -17.17 -4.23 26.61
C GLU A 137 -18.13 -5.40 26.88
N SER A 138 -18.27 -6.35 25.94
CA SER A 138 -19.24 -7.44 26.04
C SER A 138 -18.68 -8.80 25.62
N THR A 139 -18.85 -9.79 26.49
CA THR A 139 -18.52 -11.20 26.21
C THR A 139 -19.63 -11.94 25.46
N ASP A 140 -20.78 -11.30 25.23
CA ASP A 140 -22.00 -11.91 24.67
C ASP A 140 -22.23 -11.51 23.19
N THR A 141 -21.16 -11.10 22.51
CA THR A 141 -21.23 -10.61 21.13
C THR A 141 -21.53 -11.78 20.17
N PRO A 142 -22.56 -11.68 19.31
CA PRO A 142 -22.88 -12.73 18.34
C PRO A 142 -21.68 -13.06 17.45
N LEU A 143 -21.44 -14.36 17.22
CA LEU A 143 -20.47 -14.85 16.25
C LEU A 143 -20.94 -14.50 14.82
N LEU A 144 -20.51 -13.33 14.35
CA LEU A 144 -20.68 -12.93 12.95
C LEU A 144 -19.73 -13.73 12.04
N PRO A 145 -20.11 -14.04 10.79
CA PRO A 145 -19.17 -14.51 9.79
C PRO A 145 -18.00 -13.52 9.65
N THR A 146 -16.83 -14.01 9.30
CA THR A 146 -15.61 -13.20 9.20
C THR A 146 -15.46 -12.60 7.81
N ALA A 147 -14.87 -11.42 7.75
CA ALA A 147 -14.56 -10.75 6.50
C ALA A 147 -13.23 -10.00 6.54
N VAL A 148 -12.64 -9.76 5.37
CA VAL A 148 -11.58 -8.77 5.17
C VAL A 148 -12.06 -7.70 4.21
N ILE A 149 -11.54 -6.48 4.36
CA ILE A 149 -11.83 -5.37 3.46
C ILE A 149 -10.53 -4.91 2.81
N LEU A 150 -10.54 -4.82 1.48
CA LEU A 150 -9.46 -4.25 0.70
C LEU A 150 -9.97 -3.01 -0.03
N ASP A 151 -9.14 -1.97 -0.14
CA ASP A 151 -9.26 -1.04 -1.25
C ASP A 151 -8.94 -1.72 -2.60
N ILE A 152 -9.26 -1.06 -3.72
CA ILE A 152 -8.95 -1.55 -5.07
C ILE A 152 -7.71 -0.88 -5.67
N ASP A 153 -7.64 0.44 -5.73
CA ASP A 153 -6.66 1.14 -6.55
C ASP A 153 -5.33 1.24 -5.80
N GLU A 154 -4.22 0.78 -6.38
CA GLU A 154 -2.90 0.67 -5.72
C GLU A 154 -2.85 -0.30 -4.53
N THR A 155 -3.97 -0.96 -4.23
CA THR A 155 -4.08 -2.03 -3.23
C THR A 155 -4.26 -3.39 -3.88
N VAL A 156 -5.23 -3.54 -4.78
CA VAL A 156 -5.52 -4.79 -5.51
C VAL A 156 -5.11 -4.66 -6.99
N LEU A 157 -5.40 -3.52 -7.60
CA LEU A 157 -5.14 -3.20 -8.99
C LEU A 157 -4.06 -2.12 -9.10
N ASP A 158 -3.02 -2.41 -9.88
CA ASP A 158 -1.95 -1.49 -10.26
C ASP A 158 -2.42 -0.61 -11.44
N ASN A 159 -2.61 0.67 -11.13
CA ASN A 159 -3.00 1.72 -12.07
C ASN A 159 -1.82 2.62 -12.44
N SER A 160 -0.58 2.30 -12.06
CA SER A 160 0.60 3.05 -12.47
C SER A 160 0.72 3.23 -14.00
N PRO A 161 0.21 2.35 -14.90
CA PRO A 161 0.21 2.64 -16.33
C PRO A 161 -0.62 3.88 -16.72
N TYR A 162 -1.67 4.20 -15.96
CA TYR A 162 -2.41 5.45 -16.13
C TYR A 162 -1.53 6.66 -15.77
N GLN A 163 -0.78 6.59 -14.67
CA GLN A 163 0.17 7.65 -14.29
C GLN A 163 1.27 7.83 -15.34
N ALA A 164 1.81 6.72 -15.88
CA ALA A 164 2.76 6.77 -16.98
C ALA A 164 2.17 7.45 -18.23
N ARG A 165 0.88 7.24 -18.52
CA ARG A 165 0.20 7.91 -19.64
C ARG A 165 0.14 9.42 -19.43
N LEU A 166 -0.29 9.87 -18.24
CA LEU A 166 -0.31 11.29 -17.88
C LEU A 166 1.06 11.96 -18.00
N ILE A 167 2.11 11.28 -17.52
CA ILE A 167 3.50 11.75 -17.66
C ILE A 167 3.93 11.89 -19.13
N GLN A 168 3.58 10.91 -19.97
CA GLN A 168 3.94 10.90 -21.39
C GLN A 168 3.19 11.97 -22.19
N THR A 169 1.93 12.26 -21.84
CA THR A 169 1.10 13.26 -22.51
C THR A 169 1.22 14.66 -21.89
N ASP A 170 1.86 14.78 -20.71
CA ASP A 170 1.94 16.02 -19.93
C ASP A 170 0.55 16.56 -19.58
N GLU A 171 -0.36 15.64 -19.24
CA GLU A 171 -1.75 15.92 -18.88
C GLU A 171 -1.96 15.65 -17.39
N ALA A 172 -2.92 16.35 -16.79
CA ALA A 172 -3.34 16.12 -15.42
C ALA A 172 -4.49 15.11 -15.36
N PHE A 173 -4.69 14.50 -14.19
CA PHE A 173 -5.86 13.67 -13.91
C PHE A 173 -7.16 14.42 -14.20
N THR A 174 -8.10 13.75 -14.88
CA THR A 174 -9.50 14.17 -14.94
C THR A 174 -10.43 13.00 -14.63
N PRO A 175 -11.64 13.24 -14.09
CA PRO A 175 -12.62 12.18 -13.89
C PRO A 175 -12.94 11.43 -15.19
N GLU A 176 -12.94 12.10 -16.34
CA GLU A 176 -13.24 11.52 -17.65
C GLU A 176 -12.11 10.62 -18.16
N SER A 177 -10.85 11.07 -18.06
CA SER A 177 -9.69 10.26 -18.48
C SER A 177 -9.51 9.04 -17.58
N TRP A 178 -9.78 9.19 -16.29
CA TRP A 178 -9.80 8.06 -15.36
C TRP A 178 -10.90 7.04 -15.67
N GLN A 179 -12.12 7.50 -15.98
CA GLN A 179 -13.20 6.61 -16.39
C GLN A 179 -12.82 5.82 -17.64
N GLN A 180 -12.17 6.46 -18.64
CA GLN A 180 -11.67 5.77 -19.82
C GLN A 180 -10.66 4.68 -19.46
N TRP A 181 -9.69 4.98 -18.58
CA TRP A 181 -8.74 3.98 -18.08
C TRP A 181 -9.42 2.80 -17.39
N VAL A 182 -10.39 3.07 -16.51
CA VAL A 182 -11.11 2.00 -15.80
C VAL A 182 -11.88 1.11 -16.78
N GLU A 183 -12.50 1.70 -17.81
CA GLU A 183 -13.23 0.95 -18.84
C GLU A 183 -12.33 0.01 -19.65
N GLU A 184 -11.05 0.35 -19.83
CA GLU A 184 -10.07 -0.53 -20.49
C GLU A 184 -9.88 -1.86 -19.76
N ALA A 185 -10.16 -1.92 -18.44
CA ALA A 185 -10.02 -3.12 -17.62
C ALA A 185 -8.65 -3.82 -17.84
N ALA A 186 -7.60 -3.01 -17.84
CA ALA A 186 -6.24 -3.38 -18.20
C ALA A 186 -5.24 -3.28 -17.03
N ALA A 187 -5.71 -2.87 -15.84
CA ALA A 187 -4.89 -2.85 -14.64
C ALA A 187 -4.42 -4.27 -14.29
N LYS A 188 -3.24 -4.38 -13.67
CA LYS A 188 -2.61 -5.63 -13.26
C LYS A 188 -2.83 -5.87 -11.76
N PRO A 189 -2.71 -7.11 -11.25
CA PRO A 189 -2.76 -7.34 -9.82
C PRO A 189 -1.51 -6.79 -9.13
N ILE A 190 -1.69 -6.17 -7.96
CA ILE A 190 -0.59 -5.77 -7.08
C ILE A 190 0.15 -7.04 -6.57
N PRO A 191 1.49 -7.04 -6.48
CA PRO A 191 2.24 -8.24 -6.08
C PRO A 191 1.80 -8.82 -4.73
N GLY A 192 1.40 -10.10 -4.72
CA GLY A 192 1.00 -10.83 -3.51
C GLY A 192 -0.51 -10.86 -3.22
N VAL A 193 -1.31 -10.04 -3.89
CA VAL A 193 -2.76 -9.97 -3.62
C VAL A 193 -3.48 -11.29 -3.95
N LYS A 194 -3.10 -11.96 -5.05
CA LYS A 194 -3.72 -13.22 -5.49
C LYS A 194 -3.61 -14.31 -4.43
N GLU A 195 -2.41 -14.47 -3.87
CA GLU A 195 -2.12 -15.48 -2.85
C GLU A 195 -2.83 -15.17 -1.53
N PHE A 196 -2.95 -13.89 -1.17
CA PHE A 196 -3.72 -13.48 -0.02
C PHE A 196 -5.23 -13.77 -0.19
N LEU A 197 -5.81 -13.42 -1.35
CA LEU A 197 -7.22 -13.68 -1.65
C LEU A 197 -7.54 -15.18 -1.62
N ALA A 198 -6.68 -16.01 -2.21
CA ALA A 198 -6.82 -17.47 -2.16
C ALA A 198 -6.76 -17.99 -0.71
N SER A 199 -5.87 -17.43 0.12
CA SER A 199 -5.76 -17.80 1.54
C SER A 199 -7.02 -17.41 2.33
N ALA A 200 -7.63 -16.26 2.02
CA ALA A 200 -8.89 -15.83 2.64
C ALA A 200 -10.05 -16.74 2.24
N GLU A 201 -10.15 -17.10 0.96
CA GLU A 201 -11.16 -18.03 0.46
C GLU A 201 -11.00 -19.43 1.09
N GLU A 202 -9.80 -19.99 1.16
CA GLU A 202 -9.52 -21.29 1.78
C GLU A 202 -9.90 -21.29 3.28
N ALA A 203 -9.70 -20.17 3.96
CA ALA A 203 -10.08 -19.97 5.36
C ALA A 203 -11.59 -19.70 5.57
N GLY A 204 -12.39 -19.63 4.50
CA GLY A 204 -13.81 -19.31 4.57
C GLY A 204 -14.10 -17.87 5.01
N VAL A 205 -13.15 -16.96 4.80
CA VAL A 205 -13.27 -15.53 5.12
C VAL A 205 -13.76 -14.76 3.91
N GLU A 206 -14.82 -13.98 4.09
CA GLU A 206 -15.41 -13.25 2.97
C GLU A 206 -14.57 -12.02 2.60
N VAL A 207 -14.34 -11.81 1.30
CA VAL A 207 -13.57 -10.66 0.82
C VAL A 207 -14.52 -9.58 0.30
N PHE A 208 -14.37 -8.36 0.83
CA PHE A 208 -15.05 -7.17 0.34
C PHE A 208 -14.04 -6.17 -0.24
N PHE A 209 -14.44 -5.53 -1.34
CA PHE A 209 -13.69 -4.43 -1.95
C PHE A 209 -14.44 -3.12 -1.69
N VAL A 210 -13.80 -2.16 -1.02
CA VAL A 210 -14.40 -0.84 -0.72
C VAL A 210 -13.58 0.23 -1.42
N THR A 211 -14.10 0.76 -2.54
CA THR A 211 -13.34 1.58 -3.49
C THR A 211 -13.94 2.97 -3.71
N ASN A 212 -13.09 3.97 -3.98
CA ASN A 212 -13.57 5.30 -4.37
C ASN A 212 -13.81 5.48 -5.88
N ARG A 213 -13.69 4.39 -6.67
CA ARG A 213 -14.28 4.33 -8.01
C ARG A 213 -15.78 4.61 -7.90
N GLU A 214 -16.29 5.40 -8.84
CA GLU A 214 -17.72 5.73 -8.92
C GLU A 214 -18.50 4.48 -9.33
N ASN A 215 -19.72 4.33 -8.81
CA ASN A 215 -20.64 3.26 -9.21
C ASN A 215 -20.83 3.16 -10.75
N ALA A 216 -20.73 4.28 -11.47
CA ALA A 216 -20.82 4.33 -12.92
C ALA A 216 -19.80 3.43 -13.65
N VAL A 217 -18.65 3.13 -13.03
CA VAL A 217 -17.59 2.27 -13.60
C VAL A 217 -17.40 0.97 -12.81
N GLU A 218 -18.34 0.59 -11.96
CA GLU A 218 -18.25 -0.64 -11.17
C GLU A 218 -18.23 -1.88 -12.06
N ASN A 219 -19.04 -1.92 -13.12
CA ASN A 219 -19.05 -3.04 -14.07
C ASN A 219 -17.68 -3.24 -14.72
N ALA A 220 -17.00 -2.16 -15.11
CA ALA A 220 -15.65 -2.23 -15.65
C ALA A 220 -14.63 -2.74 -14.63
N THR A 221 -14.78 -2.31 -13.38
CA THR A 221 -13.96 -2.77 -12.26
C THR A 221 -14.14 -4.27 -12.01
N ARG A 222 -15.39 -4.75 -11.97
CA ARG A 222 -15.72 -6.18 -11.88
C ARG A 222 -15.09 -6.97 -13.03
N ARG A 223 -15.25 -6.51 -14.28
CA ARG A 223 -14.62 -7.14 -15.46
C ARG A 223 -13.11 -7.26 -15.30
N ASN A 224 -12.45 -6.24 -14.76
CA ASN A 224 -11.00 -6.28 -14.53
C ASN A 224 -10.63 -7.32 -13.47
N LEU A 225 -11.36 -7.39 -12.35
CA LEU A 225 -11.12 -8.34 -11.27
C LEU A 225 -11.36 -9.80 -11.73
N GLU A 226 -12.46 -10.04 -12.46
CA GLU A 226 -12.79 -11.36 -13.03
C GLU A 226 -11.73 -11.81 -14.06
N LYS A 227 -11.33 -10.92 -14.98
CA LYS A 227 -10.29 -11.20 -15.99
C LYS A 227 -8.95 -11.58 -15.38
N LEU A 228 -8.69 -11.15 -14.14
CA LEU A 228 -7.46 -11.45 -13.42
C LEU A 228 -7.61 -12.65 -12.47
N ASP A 229 -8.75 -13.32 -12.43
CA ASP A 229 -9.08 -14.38 -11.47
C ASP A 229 -8.96 -13.91 -10.01
N LEU A 230 -9.25 -12.63 -9.73
CA LEU A 230 -9.27 -12.08 -8.37
C LEU A 230 -10.63 -12.26 -7.68
N ILE A 231 -11.68 -12.45 -8.48
CA ILE A 231 -13.01 -12.85 -8.05
C ILE A 231 -13.54 -13.89 -9.04
N GLN A 232 -14.42 -14.78 -8.56
CA GLN A 232 -15.12 -15.71 -9.43
C GLN A 232 -16.14 -14.97 -10.29
N VAL A 233 -16.37 -15.46 -11.51
CA VAL A 233 -17.49 -15.00 -12.36
C VAL A 233 -18.81 -15.28 -11.63
N ASP A 234 -19.73 -14.32 -11.68
CA ASP A 234 -21.03 -14.37 -10.98
C ASP A 234 -20.93 -14.47 -9.44
N ALA A 235 -19.76 -14.16 -8.86
CA ALA A 235 -19.62 -14.06 -7.42
C ALA A 235 -20.64 -13.06 -6.83
N ALA A 236 -21.07 -13.34 -5.59
CA ALA A 236 -21.90 -12.42 -4.84
C ALA A 236 -21.30 -11.02 -4.85
N ASP A 237 -22.16 -10.01 -4.99
CA ASP A 237 -21.67 -8.65 -5.07
C ASP A 237 -21.07 -8.18 -3.74
N ARG A 238 -19.77 -7.87 -3.78
CA ARG A 238 -18.94 -7.44 -2.65
C ARG A 238 -18.02 -6.28 -3.03
N ILE A 239 -18.31 -5.61 -4.14
CA ILE A 239 -17.66 -4.36 -4.51
C ILE A 239 -18.59 -3.25 -4.03
N LEU A 240 -18.12 -2.39 -3.13
CA LEU A 240 -18.89 -1.28 -2.59
C LEU A 240 -18.32 0.03 -3.12
N SER A 241 -18.88 0.50 -4.22
CA SER A 241 -18.42 1.69 -4.93
C SER A 241 -18.87 2.99 -4.28
N LYS A 242 -18.16 4.07 -4.56
CA LYS A 242 -18.58 5.41 -4.17
C LYS A 242 -19.83 5.80 -4.95
N ARG A 243 -20.78 6.44 -4.25
CA ARG A 243 -22.10 6.87 -4.76
C ARG A 243 -22.99 5.74 -5.30
N GLU A 244 -22.74 4.49 -4.93
CA GLU A 244 -23.72 3.42 -5.12
C GLU A 244 -24.95 3.64 -4.20
N ARG A 245 -24.72 4.26 -3.04
CA ARG A 245 -25.76 4.80 -2.14
C ARG A 245 -25.45 6.24 -1.78
N ASP A 246 -26.48 7.01 -1.42
CA ASP A 246 -26.38 8.44 -1.12
C ASP A 246 -25.36 8.74 0.00
N GLU A 247 -25.30 7.87 1.02
CA GLU A 247 -24.39 8.01 2.16
C GLU A 247 -22.97 7.46 1.91
N TRP A 248 -22.70 6.88 0.73
CA TRP A 248 -21.40 6.31 0.36
C TRP A 248 -20.57 7.34 -0.40
N THR A 249 -20.02 8.29 0.36
CA THR A 249 -19.13 9.34 -0.15
C THR A 249 -17.68 8.85 -0.23
N SER A 250 -16.71 9.74 -0.50
CA SER A 250 -15.28 9.39 -0.52
C SER A 250 -14.76 8.87 0.83
N ASP A 251 -15.39 9.24 1.94
CA ASP A 251 -15.13 8.58 3.23
C ASP A 251 -15.70 7.16 3.18
N LYS A 252 -14.85 6.18 3.47
CA LYS A 252 -15.20 4.75 3.40
C LYS A 252 -15.84 4.23 4.70
N ALA A 253 -15.94 5.04 5.74
CA ALA A 253 -16.46 4.63 7.05
C ALA A 253 -17.91 4.12 6.98
N THR A 254 -18.79 4.74 6.18
CA THR A 254 -20.19 4.28 6.06
C THR A 254 -20.30 2.92 5.38
N ARG A 255 -19.42 2.62 4.43
CA ARG A 255 -19.31 1.30 3.77
C ARG A 255 -18.71 0.26 4.68
N ARG A 256 -17.63 0.58 5.42
CA ARG A 256 -17.09 -0.29 6.48
C ARG A 256 -18.15 -0.61 7.53
N ALA A 257 -18.88 0.39 8.01
CA ALA A 257 -19.99 0.19 8.96
C ALA A 257 -21.13 -0.67 8.38
N HIS A 258 -21.41 -0.60 7.08
CA HIS A 258 -22.38 -1.46 6.41
C HIS A 258 -21.97 -2.95 6.44
N ILE A 259 -20.67 -3.23 6.31
CA ILE A 259 -20.10 -4.57 6.40
C ILE A 259 -20.06 -5.02 7.87
N ALA A 260 -19.59 -4.17 8.78
CA ALA A 260 -19.44 -4.43 10.21
C ALA A 260 -20.75 -4.83 10.92
N LYS A 261 -21.91 -4.47 10.37
CA LYS A 261 -23.23 -4.90 10.89
C LYS A 261 -23.50 -6.40 10.70
N ARG A 262 -22.81 -7.05 9.75
CA ARG A 262 -23.08 -8.44 9.33
C ARG A 262 -21.86 -9.34 9.39
N TYR A 263 -20.66 -8.75 9.40
CA TYR A 263 -19.40 -9.47 9.41
C TYR A 263 -18.47 -8.92 10.47
N ARG A 264 -17.67 -9.78 11.09
CA ARG A 264 -16.53 -9.39 11.92
C ARG A 264 -15.34 -9.11 11.01
N ILE A 265 -14.90 -7.85 10.97
CA ILE A 265 -13.86 -7.42 10.03
C ILE A 265 -12.49 -7.76 10.62
N LEU A 266 -11.79 -8.71 10.02
CA LEU A 266 -10.52 -9.22 10.51
C LEU A 266 -9.34 -8.33 10.13
N LEU A 267 -9.32 -7.84 8.88
CA LEU A 267 -8.25 -6.99 8.35
C LEU A 267 -8.84 -5.89 7.48
N LEU A 268 -8.18 -4.72 7.54
CA LEU A 268 -8.31 -3.64 6.56
C LEU A 268 -7.00 -3.55 5.79
N ILE A 269 -7.06 -3.46 4.46
CA ILE A 269 -5.89 -3.39 3.58
C ILE A 269 -6.11 -2.25 2.59
N GLY A 270 -5.13 -1.35 2.46
CA GLY A 270 -5.27 -0.14 1.66
C GLY A 270 -3.95 0.61 1.47
N ASP A 271 -3.95 1.60 0.59
CA ASP A 271 -2.82 2.49 0.32
C ASP A 271 -3.06 3.93 0.84
N ASP A 272 -4.29 4.30 1.21
CA ASP A 272 -4.59 5.58 1.86
C ASP A 272 -5.10 5.41 3.30
N LEU A 273 -4.77 6.36 4.18
CA LEU A 273 -5.27 6.39 5.56
C LEU A 273 -6.81 6.27 5.66
N ASN A 274 -7.54 6.83 4.68
CA ASN A 274 -8.99 6.77 4.59
C ASN A 274 -9.55 5.35 4.40
N ASP A 275 -8.72 4.37 4.03
CA ASP A 275 -9.10 2.96 3.91
C ASP A 275 -9.28 2.29 5.27
N PHE A 276 -8.59 2.81 6.27
CA PHE A 276 -8.54 2.24 7.63
C PHE A 276 -9.47 2.94 8.59
N VAL A 277 -9.54 4.27 8.52
CA VAL A 277 -10.26 5.10 9.50
C VAL A 277 -10.88 6.31 8.80
N SER A 278 -11.97 6.84 9.36
CA SER A 278 -12.47 8.15 8.91
C SER A 278 -11.46 9.21 9.29
N ILE A 279 -11.00 9.98 8.32
CA ILE A 279 -10.00 11.03 8.52
C ILE A 279 -10.63 12.41 8.78
N GLY A 280 -11.96 12.49 8.85
CA GLY A 280 -12.70 13.74 8.97
C GLY A 280 -12.72 14.57 7.68
N ASN A 281 -13.15 15.83 7.79
CA ASN A 281 -13.25 16.74 6.65
C ASN A 281 -11.90 17.42 6.38
N GLU A 282 -11.27 17.04 5.27
CA GLU A 282 -10.10 17.73 4.70
C GLU A 282 -8.96 17.99 5.72
N PRO A 283 -8.49 16.96 6.44
CA PRO A 283 -7.45 17.13 7.47
C PRO A 283 -6.11 17.58 6.88
N THR A 284 -5.35 18.36 7.64
CA THR A 284 -3.99 18.74 7.26
C THR A 284 -3.06 17.53 7.20
N ALA A 285 -1.92 17.65 6.51
CA ALA A 285 -0.89 16.62 6.49
C ALA A 285 -0.42 16.22 7.91
N GLN A 286 -0.37 17.18 8.83
CA GLN A 286 0.00 16.94 10.22
C GLN A 286 -1.09 16.16 10.96
N THR A 287 -2.35 16.55 10.82
CA THR A 287 -3.49 15.82 11.41
C THR A 287 -3.58 14.39 10.91
N ARG A 288 -3.35 14.15 9.62
CA ARG A 288 -3.27 12.78 9.06
C ARG A 288 -2.18 11.95 9.74
N ARG A 289 -0.99 12.53 9.95
CA ARG A 289 0.09 11.85 10.68
C ARG A 289 -0.27 11.57 12.14
N GLU A 290 -0.93 12.51 12.82
CA GLU A 290 -1.38 12.33 14.20
C GLU A 290 -2.37 11.17 14.34
N ILE A 291 -3.32 11.04 13.42
CA ILE A 291 -4.24 9.90 13.36
C ILE A 291 -3.47 8.58 13.18
N ALA A 292 -2.45 8.55 12.30
CA ALA A 292 -1.63 7.35 12.13
C ALA A 292 -0.85 6.99 13.41
N VAL A 293 -0.36 7.99 14.16
CA VAL A 293 0.32 7.80 15.45
C VAL A 293 -0.65 7.33 16.54
N GLU A 294 -1.85 7.89 16.60
CA GLU A 294 -2.90 7.48 17.53
C GLU A 294 -3.22 5.98 17.41
N HIS A 295 -3.19 5.46 16.19
CA HIS A 295 -3.46 4.05 15.89
C HIS A 295 -2.21 3.21 15.63
N ALA A 296 -1.07 3.58 16.21
CA ALA A 296 0.22 2.92 15.99
C ALA A 296 0.17 1.38 16.15
N GLU A 297 -0.62 0.88 17.10
CA GLU A 297 -0.75 -0.55 17.40
C GLU A 297 -1.56 -1.34 16.36
N MET A 298 -2.25 -0.67 15.44
CA MET A 298 -3.05 -1.33 14.40
C MET A 298 -2.22 -1.71 13.17
N TRP A 299 -1.19 -0.93 12.85
CA TRP A 299 -0.38 -1.08 11.64
C TRP A 299 0.44 -2.37 11.66
N GLY A 300 0.35 -3.16 10.58
CA GLY A 300 0.98 -4.47 10.46
C GLY A 300 0.34 -5.56 11.32
N VAL A 301 -0.70 -5.22 12.10
CA VAL A 301 -1.42 -6.15 12.96
C VAL A 301 -2.82 -6.39 12.40
N LYS A 302 -3.63 -5.34 12.31
CA LYS A 302 -5.02 -5.33 11.82
C LYS A 302 -5.17 -4.52 10.53
N TRP A 303 -4.29 -3.54 10.34
CA TRP A 303 -4.27 -2.62 9.22
C TRP A 303 -3.00 -2.85 8.40
N MET A 304 -3.17 -3.15 7.12
CA MET A 304 -2.11 -3.50 6.20
C MET A 304 -1.96 -2.39 5.16
N GLN A 305 -0.93 -1.57 5.32
CA GLN A 305 -0.64 -0.43 4.46
C GLN A 305 0.21 -0.86 3.25
N LEU A 306 -0.24 -0.52 2.05
CA LEU A 306 0.53 -0.63 0.82
C LEU A 306 1.19 0.73 0.49
N PRO A 307 2.36 0.74 -0.18
CA PRO A 307 2.99 1.99 -0.56
C PRO A 307 2.37 2.55 -1.85
N ASN A 308 1.91 3.79 -1.82
CA ASN A 308 1.56 4.57 -3.01
C ASN A 308 2.23 5.95 -2.92
N ALA A 309 3.20 6.18 -3.80
CA ALA A 309 3.96 7.43 -3.86
C ALA A 309 3.48 8.38 -4.96
N ASN A 310 2.52 7.96 -5.80
CA ASN A 310 2.02 8.79 -6.90
C ASN A 310 0.95 9.78 -6.42
N TYR A 311 -0.06 9.30 -5.69
CA TYR A 311 -1.21 10.12 -5.34
C TYR A 311 -1.86 9.66 -4.04
N GLY A 312 -2.84 10.44 -3.55
CA GLY A 312 -3.65 10.07 -2.40
C GLY A 312 -4.01 11.26 -1.51
N GLY A 313 -4.65 10.98 -0.38
CA GLY A 313 -4.97 12.00 0.62
C GLY A 313 -3.73 12.64 1.24
N TRP A 314 -2.57 11.97 1.20
CA TRP A 314 -1.30 12.56 1.64
C TRP A 314 -0.92 13.76 0.76
N GLU A 315 -1.03 13.62 -0.56
CA GLU A 315 -0.71 14.68 -1.52
C GLU A 315 -1.76 15.80 -1.45
N ARG A 316 -3.05 15.43 -1.45
CA ARG A 316 -4.18 16.38 -1.37
C ARG A 316 -4.11 17.26 -0.13
N SER A 317 -3.63 16.72 0.99
CA SER A 317 -3.46 17.48 2.23
C SER A 317 -2.39 18.57 2.18
N ILE A 318 -1.48 18.55 1.18
CA ILE A 318 -0.45 19.58 0.97
C ILE A 318 -1.04 20.84 0.34
N TYR A 319 -2.02 20.68 -0.54
CA TYR A 319 -2.73 21.79 -1.21
C TYR A 319 -4.13 22.05 -0.66
N ASP A 320 -4.33 21.80 0.64
CA ASP A 320 -5.57 22.06 1.38
C ASP A 320 -6.80 21.42 0.72
N TRP A 321 -6.64 20.25 0.12
CA TRP A 321 -7.70 19.51 -0.57
C TRP A 321 -8.33 20.25 -1.76
N ASN A 322 -7.71 21.34 -2.23
CA ASN A 322 -8.15 22.08 -3.40
C ASN A 322 -7.64 21.44 -4.70
N ASP A 323 -8.28 20.34 -5.09
CA ASP A 323 -7.93 19.60 -6.33
C ASP A 323 -8.07 20.46 -7.60
N SER A 324 -8.87 21.53 -7.54
CA SER A 324 -9.10 22.48 -8.64
C SER A 324 -8.11 23.64 -8.68
N ALA A 325 -7.14 23.71 -7.76
CA ALA A 325 -6.10 24.72 -7.79
C ALA A 325 -5.23 24.57 -9.06
N ASP A 326 -4.77 25.70 -9.60
CA ASP A 326 -3.80 25.73 -10.69
C ASP A 326 -2.52 24.98 -10.31
N ASP A 327 -1.90 24.33 -11.28
CA ASP A 327 -0.68 23.53 -11.06
C ASP A 327 0.46 24.33 -10.44
N GLU A 328 0.65 25.60 -10.82
CA GLU A 328 1.65 26.47 -10.21
C GLU A 328 1.41 26.69 -8.70
N VAL A 329 0.13 26.74 -8.29
CA VAL A 329 -0.25 26.88 -6.87
C VAL A 329 0.04 25.59 -6.12
N LYS A 330 -0.30 24.44 -6.69
CA LYS A 330 -0.01 23.12 -6.09
C LYS A 330 1.50 22.92 -5.94
N LEU A 331 2.26 23.19 -7.00
CA LEU A 331 3.71 23.08 -7.03
C LEU A 331 4.37 23.97 -5.97
N ARG A 332 3.95 25.25 -5.88
CA ARG A 332 4.46 26.15 -4.85
C ARG A 332 4.21 25.63 -3.43
N LYS A 333 3.00 25.11 -3.16
CA LYS A 333 2.67 24.52 -1.85
C LYS A 333 3.49 23.27 -1.54
N LYS A 334 3.75 22.42 -2.55
CA LYS A 334 4.67 21.27 -2.41
C LYS A 334 6.07 21.72 -2.00
N TYR A 335 6.62 22.76 -2.63
CA TYR A 335 7.92 23.33 -2.24
C TYR A 335 7.91 23.93 -0.82
N GLU A 336 6.86 24.65 -0.44
CA GLU A 336 6.69 25.22 0.91
C GLU A 336 6.59 24.12 1.99
N ALA A 337 6.09 22.93 1.65
CA ALA A 337 5.95 21.81 2.56
C ALA A 337 7.24 21.00 2.80
N LEU A 338 8.30 21.23 2.01
CA LEU A 338 9.58 20.55 2.19
C LEU A 338 10.25 20.96 3.50
N ASN A 339 10.73 19.97 4.26
CA ASN A 339 11.55 20.22 5.44
C ASN A 339 13.00 20.46 5.02
N ASN A 340 13.36 21.74 4.82
CA ASN A 340 14.71 22.12 4.45
C ASN A 340 15.65 21.99 5.65
N ALA A 341 16.86 21.45 5.43
CA ALA A 341 17.93 21.58 6.40
C ALA A 341 18.14 23.08 6.68
N SER A 342 18.02 23.50 7.95
CA SER A 342 18.33 24.86 8.34
C SER A 342 19.77 25.16 7.93
N ALA A 343 19.98 26.22 7.17
CA ALA A 343 21.32 26.74 6.93
C ALA A 343 21.86 27.24 8.29
N GLU A 344 22.73 26.45 8.90
CA GLU A 344 23.48 26.84 10.10
C GLU A 344 24.43 28.01 9.84
#